data_AF-A0A8H5XUF8-F1
#
_entry.id   AF-A0A8H5XUF8-F1
#
_cell.length_a   1.000
_cell.length_b   1.000
_cell.length_c   1.000
_cell.angle_alpha   90.00
_cell.angle_beta   90.00
_cell.angle_gamma   90.00
#
_symmetry.space_group_name_H-M   'P 1'
#
loop_
_entity.id
_entity.type
_entity.pdbx_description
1 polymer ?
#
loop_
_entity_poly.entity_id
_entity_poly.type
_entity_poly.pdbx_seq_one_letter_code
_entity_poly.pdbx_strand_id
1 'polypeptide(L)'
;MRLEVLLSVRYKESINSLIRASPTLFQSYISFKAQILPSLVAADLDDELVQHAVAIVQFPKSMTVGKEHLAAWDNRQLPNPFQGHYPEVFEEINKLHSLILRLMQDYITKATSRFPPREYLCVPNIHAFAADGHSVFRGQKITTMVRTDVLTDNERKRFLKASLLFELNCKVVKSGLGVRLRPVQGIAYEVPKVLVPLRGDDALRCIHTYVCSLHGAIFAQCGDAWLPEPRNESSLEPGLLFPDSLYLDPNTYMLDLGIPQAHGGELAAEFTKLGLELVVELLGYDISDPQQKESLLVRLEDFWDLYPRLSSDYCHHIAEVSPSLVDEGPMYYQLNLQLTSALELQKKVFEQRAWVFFDDARLYPSRSIACHFPSAAFLENEGDKLVWFQGWEHNSARIRALCRSKKWHDDYKKEMDLDT
;
A
#
# COMPACT_ATOMS: atom_id res chain seq x y z
N MET A 1 -1.03 38.42 -9.76
CA MET A 1 -0.20 37.53 -10.62
C MET A 1 0.53 36.40 -9.89
N ARG A 2 1.52 36.61 -8.99
CA ARG A 2 2.29 35.48 -8.41
C ARG A 2 1.48 34.55 -7.50
N LEU A 3 0.62 35.12 -6.66
CA LEU A 3 -0.33 34.35 -5.85
C LEU A 3 -1.36 33.62 -6.73
N GLU A 4 -1.88 34.27 -7.78
CA GLU A 4 -2.78 33.63 -8.75
C GLU A 4 -2.13 32.41 -9.42
N VAL A 5 -0.84 32.48 -9.77
CA VAL A 5 -0.11 31.31 -10.29
C VAL A 5 -0.13 30.17 -9.27
N LEU A 6 0.24 30.43 -8.01
CA LEU A 6 0.25 29.39 -6.97
C LEU A 6 -1.14 28.83 -6.64
N LEU A 7 -2.18 29.67 -6.69
CA LEU A 7 -3.58 29.25 -6.49
C LEU A 7 -4.16 28.52 -7.69
N SER A 8 -3.64 28.76 -8.90
CA SER A 8 -4.03 28.02 -10.12
C SER A 8 -3.40 26.64 -10.21
N VAL A 9 -2.38 26.35 -9.40
CA VAL A 9 -1.75 25.04 -9.37
C VAL A 9 -2.63 24.07 -8.59
N ARG A 10 -2.96 22.95 -9.23
CA ARG A 10 -3.87 21.96 -8.68
C ARG A 10 -3.21 20.95 -7.75
N TYR A 11 -1.91 20.67 -7.92
CA TYR A 11 -1.23 19.57 -7.25
C TYR A 11 -0.06 20.04 -6.38
N LYS A 12 0.08 19.45 -5.18
CA LYS A 12 1.17 19.75 -4.25
C LYS A 12 2.55 19.52 -4.87
N GLU A 13 2.69 18.44 -5.63
CA GLU A 13 3.93 18.09 -6.32
C GLU A 13 4.33 19.13 -7.37
N SER A 14 3.36 19.80 -7.98
CA SER A 14 3.59 20.88 -8.94
C SER A 14 4.00 22.17 -8.24
N ILE A 15 3.41 22.48 -7.08
CA ILE A 15 3.87 23.61 -6.25
C ILE A 15 5.32 23.40 -5.81
N ASN A 16 5.67 22.20 -5.36
CA ASN A 16 7.04 21.88 -4.93
C ASN A 16 8.06 22.10 -6.06
N SER A 17 7.75 21.71 -7.31
CA SER A 17 8.62 21.98 -8.46
C SER A 17 8.76 23.49 -8.72
N LEU A 18 7.67 24.25 -8.66
CA LEU A 18 7.66 25.68 -8.93
C LEU A 18 8.45 26.50 -7.89
N ILE A 19 8.28 26.19 -6.60
CA ILE A 19 9.00 26.92 -5.53
C ILE A 19 10.50 26.58 -5.52
N ARG A 20 10.91 25.40 -5.98
CA ARG A 20 12.32 25.05 -6.16
C ARG A 20 12.93 25.79 -7.36
N ALA A 21 12.16 25.95 -8.44
CA ALA A 21 12.62 26.63 -9.64
C ALA A 21 12.68 28.16 -9.50
N SER A 22 11.94 28.75 -8.55
CA SER A 22 11.87 30.20 -8.38
C SER A 22 11.89 30.62 -6.90
N PRO A 23 12.98 31.26 -6.43
CA PRO A 23 13.05 31.83 -5.08
C PRO A 23 11.92 32.82 -4.79
N THR A 24 11.45 33.57 -5.79
CA THR A 24 10.35 34.53 -5.61
C THR A 24 8.99 33.84 -5.42
N LEU A 25 8.75 32.72 -6.11
CA LEU A 25 7.56 31.90 -5.86
C LEU A 25 7.64 31.21 -4.50
N PHE A 26 8.83 30.80 -4.07
CA PHE A 26 9.04 30.27 -2.71
C PHE A 26 8.69 31.30 -1.63
N GLN A 27 9.16 32.54 -1.75
CA GLN A 27 8.79 33.61 -0.81
C GLN A 27 7.28 33.86 -0.81
N SER A 28 6.66 33.90 -2.00
CA SER A 28 5.20 34.06 -2.12
C SER A 28 4.45 32.89 -1.46
N TYR A 29 4.93 31.66 -1.64
CA TYR A 29 4.36 30.48 -0.99
C TYR A 29 4.44 30.57 0.53
N ILE A 30 5.58 30.97 1.10
CA ILE A 30 5.70 31.16 2.56
C ILE A 30 4.71 32.21 3.05
N SER A 31 4.62 33.36 2.38
CA SER A 31 3.73 34.45 2.79
C SER A 31 2.24 34.12 2.72
N PHE A 32 1.83 33.24 1.79
CA PHE A 32 0.43 32.92 1.55
C PHE A 32 0.09 31.44 1.82
N LYS A 33 0.93 30.71 2.56
CA LYS A 33 0.80 29.27 2.83
C LYS A 33 -0.58 28.90 3.38
N ALA A 34 -1.11 29.71 4.31
CA ALA A 34 -2.42 29.49 4.94
C ALA A 34 -3.60 29.61 3.97
N GLN A 35 -3.43 30.26 2.81
CA GLN A 35 -4.45 30.33 1.76
C GLN A 35 -4.22 29.25 0.70
N ILE A 36 -2.97 28.99 0.33
CA ILE A 36 -2.60 28.05 -0.73
C ILE A 36 -2.87 26.60 -0.31
N LEU A 37 -2.52 26.21 0.91
CA LEU A 37 -2.66 24.81 1.34
C LEU A 37 -4.11 24.33 1.40
N PRO A 38 -5.08 25.06 1.99
CA PRO A 38 -6.47 24.65 1.96
C PRO A 38 -6.99 24.47 0.53
N SER A 39 -6.67 25.37 -0.39
CA SER A 39 -7.08 25.25 -1.80
C SER A 39 -6.50 24.00 -2.47
N LEU A 40 -5.24 23.66 -2.23
CA LEU A 40 -4.63 22.45 -2.76
C LEU A 40 -5.27 21.16 -2.22
N VAL A 41 -5.53 21.12 -0.91
CA VAL A 41 -6.12 19.92 -0.30
C VAL A 41 -7.59 19.79 -0.73
N ALA A 42 -8.34 20.89 -0.81
CA ALA A 42 -9.72 20.89 -1.28
C ALA A 42 -9.87 20.54 -2.76
N ALA A 43 -8.81 20.72 -3.58
CA ALA A 43 -8.80 20.27 -4.97
C ALA A 43 -8.82 18.74 -5.11
N ASP A 44 -8.33 18.02 -4.09
CA ASP A 44 -8.24 16.56 -4.04
C ASP A 44 -9.34 15.93 -3.17
N LEU A 45 -9.78 16.63 -2.12
CA LEU A 45 -10.80 16.18 -1.19
C LEU A 45 -12.10 16.96 -1.42
N ASP A 46 -13.04 16.35 -2.14
CA ASP A 46 -14.42 16.87 -2.22
C ASP A 46 -15.16 16.69 -0.88
N ASP A 47 -16.38 17.21 -0.78
CA ASP A 47 -17.17 17.18 0.45
C ASP A 47 -17.33 15.76 1.04
N GLU A 48 -17.36 14.75 0.17
CA GLU A 48 -17.45 13.35 0.57
C GLU A 48 -16.13 12.86 1.20
N LEU A 49 -15.00 13.09 0.53
CA LEU A 49 -13.68 12.71 1.02
C LEU A 49 -13.26 13.48 2.27
N VAL A 50 -13.68 14.74 2.40
CA VAL A 50 -13.48 15.53 3.62
C VAL A 50 -14.13 14.84 4.82
N GLN A 51 -15.34 14.29 4.67
CA GLN A 51 -16.00 13.56 5.76
C GLN A 51 -15.20 12.33 6.20
N HIS A 52 -14.63 11.57 5.25
CA HIS A 52 -13.76 10.43 5.60
C HIS A 52 -12.49 10.88 6.31
N ALA A 53 -11.83 11.94 5.83
CA ALA A 53 -10.62 12.47 6.44
C ALA A 53 -10.86 13.00 7.87
N VAL A 54 -11.94 13.74 8.09
CA VAL A 54 -12.34 14.22 9.43
C VAL A 54 -12.66 13.05 10.35
N ALA A 55 -13.36 12.03 9.84
CA ALA A 55 -13.69 10.84 10.64
C ALA A 55 -12.45 10.11 11.16
N ILE A 56 -11.36 10.08 10.39
CA ILE A 56 -10.08 9.49 10.78
C ILE A 56 -9.36 10.36 11.81
N VAL A 57 -9.18 11.65 11.50
CA VAL A 57 -8.39 12.57 12.32
C VAL A 57 -9.03 12.80 13.70
N GLN A 58 -10.36 12.87 13.75
CA GLN A 58 -11.10 13.07 15.00
C GLN A 58 -11.58 11.76 15.62
N PHE A 59 -11.08 10.60 15.17
CA PHE A 59 -11.57 9.32 15.67
C PHE A 59 -11.35 9.19 17.18
N PRO A 60 -12.42 8.95 17.96
CA PRO A 60 -12.33 8.97 19.42
C PRO A 60 -11.64 7.72 19.96
N LYS A 61 -10.92 7.88 21.08
CA LYS A 61 -10.31 6.76 21.81
C LYS A 61 -11.33 5.93 22.61
N SER A 62 -12.48 6.52 22.94
CA SER A 62 -13.54 5.86 23.70
C SER A 62 -14.51 5.12 22.78
N MET A 63 -14.83 3.87 23.11
CA MET A 63 -15.75 3.02 22.35
C MET A 63 -17.18 3.58 22.28
N THR A 64 -17.70 4.19 23.34
CA THR A 64 -19.08 4.75 23.35
C THR A 64 -19.19 5.94 22.41
N VAL A 65 -18.23 6.86 22.51
CA VAL A 65 -18.12 8.03 21.63
C VAL A 65 -17.85 7.61 20.18
N GLY A 66 -17.14 6.49 19.98
CA GLY A 66 -16.87 5.94 18.65
C GLY A 66 -18.12 5.57 17.86
N LYS A 67 -19.18 5.08 18.51
CA LYS A 67 -20.44 4.77 17.83
C LYS A 67 -21.16 6.04 17.35
N GLU A 68 -21.23 7.05 18.19
CA GLU A 68 -21.83 8.35 17.86
C GLU A 68 -21.05 9.04 16.74
N HIS A 69 -19.73 8.97 16.80
CA HIS A 69 -18.83 9.49 15.76
C HIS A 69 -19.05 8.83 14.40
N LEU A 70 -19.14 7.49 14.37
CA LEU A 70 -19.44 6.76 13.14
C LEU A 70 -20.84 7.07 12.59
N ALA A 71 -21.83 7.26 13.46
CA ALA A 71 -23.16 7.68 13.04
C ALA A 71 -23.15 9.10 12.46
N ALA A 72 -22.42 10.04 13.07
CA ALA A 72 -22.27 11.39 12.53
C ALA A 72 -21.54 11.39 11.17
N TRP A 73 -20.50 10.57 11.04
CA TRP A 73 -19.78 10.35 9.78
C TRP A 73 -20.70 9.80 8.67
N ASP A 74 -21.48 8.75 8.97
CA ASP A 74 -22.43 8.13 8.03
C ASP A 74 -23.50 9.13 7.56
N ASN A 75 -24.02 9.94 8.48
CA ASN A 75 -24.98 11.00 8.16
C ASN A 75 -24.34 12.23 7.50
N ARG A 76 -23.02 12.22 7.23
CA ARG A 76 -22.26 13.36 6.65
C ARG A 76 -22.38 14.64 7.49
N GLN A 77 -22.41 14.49 8.81
CA GLN A 77 -22.61 15.56 9.79
C GLN A 77 -21.32 15.99 10.50
N LEU A 78 -20.14 15.47 10.11
CA LEU A 78 -18.90 15.93 10.72
C LEU A 78 -18.56 17.36 10.26
N PRO A 79 -17.97 18.20 11.14
CA PRO A 79 -17.66 19.58 10.80
C PRO A 79 -16.66 19.68 9.64
N ASN A 80 -16.89 20.61 8.71
CA ASN A 80 -15.97 20.87 7.61
C ASN A 80 -14.82 21.79 8.08
N PRO A 81 -13.56 21.32 8.11
CA PRO A 81 -12.43 22.08 8.63
C PRO A 81 -11.94 23.18 7.69
N PHE A 82 -12.34 23.16 6.40
CA PHE A 82 -12.00 24.19 5.41
C PHE A 82 -12.80 25.48 5.58
N GLN A 83 -13.88 25.44 6.38
CA GLN A 83 -14.73 26.60 6.65
C GLN A 83 -14.25 27.45 7.85
N GLY A 84 -12.98 27.32 8.26
CA GLY A 84 -12.29 28.30 9.11
C GLY A 84 -12.44 28.14 10.62
N HIS A 85 -13.08 27.08 11.11
CA HIS A 85 -13.36 26.92 12.55
C HIS A 85 -12.40 25.97 13.28
N TYR A 86 -11.51 25.25 12.56
CA TYR A 86 -10.69 24.18 13.13
C TYR A 86 -9.29 24.04 12.47
N PRO A 87 -8.34 24.97 12.70
CA PRO A 87 -7.02 24.95 12.05
C PRO A 87 -6.22 23.70 12.41
N GLU A 88 -6.30 23.20 13.64
CA GLU A 88 -5.58 21.99 14.08
C GLU A 88 -6.05 20.74 13.33
N VAL A 89 -7.36 20.62 13.09
CA VAL A 89 -7.96 19.50 12.34
C VAL A 89 -7.53 19.56 10.88
N PHE A 90 -7.52 20.76 10.28
CA PHE A 90 -7.01 20.94 8.92
C PHE A 90 -5.54 20.52 8.81
N GLU A 91 -4.70 20.87 9.78
CA GLU A 91 -3.28 20.52 9.78
C GLU A 91 -3.07 19.00 9.79
N GLU A 92 -3.84 18.27 10.59
CA GLU A 92 -3.81 16.80 10.63
C GLU A 92 -4.37 16.16 9.34
N ILE A 93 -5.43 16.72 8.75
CA ILE A 93 -5.92 16.29 7.44
C ILE A 93 -4.86 16.53 6.36
N ASN A 94 -4.17 17.67 6.40
CA ASN A 94 -3.11 17.98 5.46
C ASN A 94 -1.93 17.00 5.57
N LYS A 95 -1.57 16.56 6.80
CA LYS A 95 -0.58 15.50 7.03
C LYS A 95 -1.06 14.16 6.48
N LEU A 96 -2.28 13.74 6.82
CA LEU A 96 -2.88 12.49 6.33
C LEU A 96 -2.95 12.48 4.80
N HIS A 97 -3.41 13.56 4.19
CA HIS A 97 -3.46 13.73 2.74
C HIS A 97 -2.06 13.60 2.12
N SER A 98 -1.05 14.27 2.68
CA SER A 98 0.32 14.19 2.16
C SER A 98 0.91 12.78 2.28
N LEU A 99 0.62 12.08 3.38
CA LEU A 99 1.01 10.68 3.57
C LEU A 99 0.36 9.77 2.53
N ILE A 100 -0.96 9.87 2.34
CA ILE A 100 -1.69 9.05 1.38
C ILE A 100 -1.15 9.30 -0.04
N LEU A 101 -0.93 10.56 -0.44
CA LEU A 101 -0.33 10.85 -1.74
C LEU A 101 1.05 10.22 -1.91
N ARG A 102 1.89 10.23 -0.86
CA ARG A 102 3.21 9.60 -0.89
C ARG A 102 3.12 8.08 -1.06
N LEU A 103 2.19 7.45 -0.37
CA LEU A 103 1.94 6.02 -0.47
C LEU A 103 1.31 5.65 -1.82
N MET A 104 0.46 6.50 -2.38
CA MET A 104 -0.07 6.32 -3.74
C MET A 104 1.04 6.37 -4.78
N GLN A 105 1.98 7.33 -4.70
CA GLN A 105 3.14 7.40 -5.61
C GLN A 105 3.94 6.09 -5.60
N ASP A 106 4.23 5.56 -4.41
CA ASP A 106 4.95 4.30 -4.24
C ASP A 106 4.16 3.11 -4.82
N TYR A 107 2.87 3.01 -4.49
CA TYR A 107 2.02 1.93 -4.96
C TYR A 107 1.89 1.92 -6.49
N ILE A 108 1.64 3.08 -7.11
CA ILE A 108 1.56 3.19 -8.57
C ILE A 108 2.89 2.79 -9.22
N THR A 109 4.02 3.22 -8.65
CA THR A 109 5.36 2.86 -9.13
C THR A 109 5.57 1.34 -9.11
N LYS A 110 5.22 0.70 -8.00
CA LYS A 110 5.32 -0.75 -7.82
C LYS A 110 4.38 -1.51 -8.75
N ALA A 111 3.12 -1.09 -8.80
CA ALA A 111 2.06 -1.72 -9.58
C ALA A 111 2.35 -1.70 -11.09
N THR A 112 2.86 -0.58 -11.59
CA THR A 112 3.12 -0.35 -13.02
C THR A 112 4.51 -0.82 -13.46
N SER A 113 5.35 -1.29 -12.53
CA SER A 113 6.69 -1.78 -12.85
C SER A 113 6.67 -3.02 -13.73
N ARG A 114 7.68 -3.12 -14.61
CA ARG A 114 7.95 -4.31 -15.42
C ARG A 114 8.27 -5.52 -14.55
N PHE A 115 8.85 -5.31 -13.38
CA PHE A 115 9.26 -6.39 -12.48
C PHE A 115 8.88 -6.05 -11.03
N PRO A 116 7.61 -6.26 -10.63
CA PRO A 116 7.11 -5.87 -9.32
C PRO A 116 7.85 -6.46 -8.14
N PRO A 117 8.25 -7.76 -8.11
CA PRO A 117 8.91 -8.31 -6.92
C PRO A 117 10.10 -7.47 -6.47
N ARG A 118 10.87 -6.93 -7.43
CA ARG A 118 11.96 -5.98 -7.17
C ARG A 118 11.47 -4.68 -6.52
N GLU A 119 10.45 -4.05 -7.09
CA GLU A 119 9.94 -2.76 -6.58
C GLU A 119 9.23 -2.93 -5.23
N TYR A 120 8.49 -4.02 -5.05
CA TYR A 120 7.78 -4.35 -3.81
C TYR A 120 8.72 -4.66 -2.64
N LEU A 121 10.00 -4.99 -2.90
CA LEU A 121 11.03 -5.05 -1.86
C LEU A 121 11.49 -3.69 -1.38
N CYS A 122 11.27 -2.64 -2.16
CA CYS A 122 11.64 -1.27 -1.81
C CYS A 122 10.54 -0.61 -0.96
N VAL A 123 10.94 0.35 -0.14
CA VAL A 123 10.03 1.15 0.69
C VAL A 123 10.04 2.62 0.26
N PRO A 124 8.93 3.36 0.42
CA PRO A 124 8.93 4.78 0.16
C PRO A 124 9.75 5.52 1.20
N ASN A 125 10.57 6.48 0.76
CA ASN A 125 11.17 7.42 1.70
C ASN A 125 10.13 8.47 2.13
N ILE A 126 9.52 8.29 3.29
CA ILE A 126 8.47 9.17 3.81
C ILE A 126 9.01 10.48 4.44
N HIS A 127 10.31 10.53 4.77
CA HIS A 127 10.94 11.69 5.42
C HIS A 127 11.64 12.65 4.45
N ALA A 128 11.97 12.20 3.24
CA ALA A 128 12.58 13.05 2.23
C ALA A 128 11.50 13.89 1.51
N PHE A 129 11.41 15.17 1.88
CA PHE A 129 10.63 16.21 1.19
C PHE A 129 11.13 16.54 -0.24
N ALA A 130 12.04 15.75 -0.80
CA ALA A 130 12.53 15.95 -2.16
C ALA A 130 11.37 15.78 -3.16
N ALA A 131 11.28 16.71 -4.12
CA ALA A 131 10.23 16.71 -5.15
C ALA A 131 10.24 15.44 -6.02
N ASP A 132 11.40 14.77 -6.08
CA ASP A 132 11.60 13.50 -6.76
C ASP A 132 11.64 12.42 -5.67
N GLY A 133 10.46 11.91 -5.31
CA GLY A 133 10.36 10.79 -4.41
C GLY A 133 11.12 9.59 -4.97
N HIS A 134 11.85 8.86 -4.11
CA HIS A 134 12.49 7.61 -4.50
C HIS A 134 12.04 6.49 -3.58
N SER A 135 11.85 5.31 -4.15
CA SER A 135 11.85 4.07 -3.40
C SER A 135 13.28 3.74 -2.98
N VAL A 136 13.43 3.15 -1.80
CA VAL A 136 14.73 2.82 -1.22
C VAL A 136 14.80 1.36 -0.79
N PHE A 137 15.99 0.78 -0.87
CA PHE A 137 16.31 -0.54 -0.33
C PHE A 137 17.60 -0.44 0.48
N ARG A 138 17.52 -0.67 1.80
CA ARG A 138 18.64 -0.54 2.75
C ARG A 138 19.42 0.78 2.59
N GLY A 139 18.68 1.89 2.53
CA GLY A 139 19.22 3.24 2.40
C GLY A 139 19.63 3.66 0.97
N GLN A 140 19.70 2.72 0.02
CA GLN A 140 20.05 3.02 -1.36
C GLN A 140 18.81 3.42 -2.17
N LYS A 141 18.92 4.48 -2.97
CA LYS A 141 17.85 4.91 -3.89
C LYS A 141 17.77 3.94 -5.06
N ILE A 142 16.57 3.46 -5.36
CA ILE A 142 16.33 2.45 -6.40
C ILE A 142 15.56 3.08 -7.56
N THR A 143 14.27 3.38 -7.36
CA THR A 143 13.38 3.84 -8.43
C THR A 143 12.80 5.20 -8.08
N THR A 144 12.82 6.12 -9.04
CA THR A 144 12.10 7.39 -8.90
C THR A 144 10.61 7.13 -8.97
N MET A 145 9.86 7.57 -7.96
CA MET A 145 8.44 7.31 -7.86
C MET A 145 7.64 8.12 -8.89
N VAL A 146 6.64 7.46 -9.47
CA VAL A 146 5.69 8.05 -10.41
C VAL A 146 4.90 9.14 -9.69
N ARG A 147 4.82 10.32 -10.32
CA ARG A 147 4.03 11.44 -9.82
C ARG A 147 2.54 11.15 -9.98
N THR A 148 1.73 11.67 -9.08
CA THR A 148 0.28 11.44 -9.08
C THR A 148 -0.48 12.29 -10.10
N ASP A 149 0.19 13.25 -10.76
CA ASP A 149 -0.38 14.08 -11.84
C ASP A 149 -0.55 13.33 -13.16
N VAL A 150 -0.02 12.11 -13.26
CA VAL A 150 -0.28 11.21 -14.40
C VAL A 150 -1.67 10.59 -14.34
N LEU A 151 -2.34 10.62 -13.19
CA LEU A 151 -3.68 10.05 -12.99
C LEU A 151 -4.78 10.97 -13.51
N THR A 152 -5.88 10.39 -13.98
CA THR A 152 -7.14 11.14 -14.15
C THR A 152 -7.70 11.54 -12.78
N ASP A 153 -8.59 12.53 -12.75
CA ASP A 153 -9.24 12.95 -11.51
C ASP A 153 -10.05 11.80 -10.87
N ASN A 154 -10.65 10.94 -11.69
CA ASN A 154 -11.42 9.79 -11.23
C ASN A 154 -10.52 8.67 -10.68
N GLU A 155 -9.40 8.36 -11.32
CA GLU A 155 -8.39 7.42 -10.79
C GLU A 155 -7.85 7.91 -9.44
N ARG A 156 -7.48 9.19 -9.36
CA ARG A 156 -6.98 9.81 -8.13
C ARG A 156 -8.02 9.78 -7.02
N LYS A 157 -9.28 10.11 -7.32
CA LYS A 157 -10.39 10.06 -6.36
C LYS A 157 -10.60 8.64 -5.82
N ARG A 158 -10.56 7.61 -6.67
CA ARG A 158 -10.67 6.20 -6.25
C ARG A 158 -9.56 5.81 -5.26
N PHE A 159 -8.31 6.16 -5.54
CA PHE A 159 -7.19 5.89 -4.63
C PHE A 159 -7.35 6.58 -3.28
N LEU A 160 -7.68 7.88 -3.27
CA LEU A 160 -7.87 8.65 -2.05
C LEU A 160 -9.01 8.07 -1.22
N LYS A 161 -10.15 7.80 -1.86
CA LYS A 161 -11.32 7.18 -1.23
C LYS A 161 -11.00 5.86 -0.56
N ALA A 162 -10.39 4.93 -1.31
CA ALA A 162 -10.05 3.61 -0.78
C ALA A 162 -9.03 3.70 0.37
N SER A 163 -8.03 4.58 0.25
CA SER A 163 -7.02 4.77 1.30
C SER A 163 -7.60 5.33 2.59
N LEU A 164 -8.53 6.31 2.49
CA LEU A 164 -9.22 6.88 3.64
C LEU A 164 -10.15 5.84 4.30
N LEU A 165 -10.93 5.11 3.51
CA LEU A 165 -11.81 4.06 4.02
C LEU A 165 -11.02 2.93 4.69
N PHE A 166 -9.87 2.55 4.13
CA PHE A 166 -8.95 1.59 4.74
C PHE A 166 -8.44 2.09 6.11
N GLU A 167 -7.93 3.31 6.21
CA GLU A 167 -7.44 3.84 7.50
C GLU A 167 -8.57 3.98 8.53
N LEU A 168 -9.76 4.43 8.12
CA LEU A 168 -10.92 4.48 9.00
C LEU A 168 -11.31 3.09 9.50
N ASN A 169 -11.23 2.08 8.62
CA ASN A 169 -11.46 0.69 8.99
C ASN A 169 -10.47 0.22 10.07
N CYS A 170 -9.18 0.54 9.92
CA CYS A 170 -8.16 0.24 10.92
C CYS A 170 -8.46 0.91 12.28
N LYS A 171 -8.96 2.16 12.30
CA LYS A 171 -9.40 2.82 13.55
C LYS A 171 -10.57 2.09 14.23
N VAL A 172 -11.55 1.62 13.45
CA VAL A 172 -12.68 0.83 13.96
C VAL A 172 -12.25 -0.53 14.50
N VAL A 173 -11.29 -1.18 13.85
CA VAL A 173 -10.72 -2.44 14.33
C VAL A 173 -9.94 -2.22 15.62
N LYS A 174 -9.03 -1.25 15.65
CA LYS A 174 -8.17 -0.92 16.82
C LYS A 174 -8.97 -0.51 18.05
N SER A 175 -10.12 0.15 17.87
CA SER A 175 -11.01 0.54 18.98
C SER A 175 -11.85 -0.62 19.56
N GLY A 176 -11.78 -1.82 18.97
CA GLY A 176 -12.58 -2.97 19.38
C GLY A 176 -14.05 -2.90 18.93
N LEU A 177 -14.42 -1.86 18.18
CA LEU A 177 -15.77 -1.73 17.60
C LEU A 177 -16.03 -2.84 16.56
N GLY A 178 -15.04 -3.20 15.75
CA GLY A 178 -15.17 -4.23 14.70
C GLY A 178 -15.61 -5.62 15.21
N VAL A 179 -15.13 -6.06 16.38
CA VAL A 179 -15.42 -7.40 16.95
C VAL A 179 -16.89 -7.55 17.34
N ARG A 180 -17.55 -6.47 17.79
CA ARG A 180 -18.97 -6.47 18.18
C ARG A 180 -19.93 -6.20 17.02
N LEU A 181 -19.40 -5.91 15.84
CA LEU A 181 -20.16 -5.79 14.60
C LEU A 181 -20.28 -7.13 13.85
N ARG A 182 -19.67 -8.21 14.35
CA ARG A 182 -19.89 -9.55 13.81
C ARG A 182 -21.34 -10.00 14.10
N PRO A 183 -22.07 -10.51 13.08
CA PRO A 183 -23.40 -11.05 13.30
C PRO A 183 -23.29 -12.29 14.17
N VAL A 184 -23.68 -12.18 15.45
CA VAL A 184 -24.09 -13.34 16.23
C VAL A 184 -25.42 -13.80 15.62
N GLN A 185 -25.49 -15.05 15.18
CA GLN A 185 -26.69 -15.66 14.60
C GLN A 185 -27.95 -15.22 15.38
N GLY A 186 -28.81 -14.44 14.72
CA GLY A 186 -30.16 -14.14 15.20
C GLY A 186 -30.35 -12.91 16.10
N ILE A 187 -29.32 -12.12 16.43
CA ILE A 187 -29.49 -10.86 17.18
C ILE A 187 -28.95 -9.69 16.35
N ALA A 188 -29.86 -8.96 15.72
CA ALA A 188 -29.55 -7.70 15.07
C ALA A 188 -29.19 -6.66 16.14
N TYR A 189 -27.89 -6.42 16.35
CA TYR A 189 -27.48 -5.19 17.01
C TYR A 189 -27.75 -4.02 16.07
N GLU A 190 -28.13 -2.87 16.64
CA GLU A 190 -28.17 -1.56 16.00
C GLU A 190 -26.74 -1.14 15.61
N VAL A 191 -26.20 -1.81 14.59
CA VAL A 191 -25.09 -1.31 13.79
C VAL A 191 -25.63 -0.08 13.07
N PRO A 192 -24.92 1.07 13.05
CA PRO A 192 -25.26 2.15 12.14
C PRO A 192 -25.50 1.54 10.76
N LYS A 193 -26.65 1.78 10.17
CA LYS A 193 -27.05 1.19 8.88
C LYS A 193 -26.22 1.77 7.73
N VAL A 194 -24.90 1.66 7.79
CA VAL A 194 -24.07 1.69 6.59
C VAL A 194 -24.32 0.36 5.92
N LEU A 195 -25.15 0.39 4.89
CA LEU A 195 -25.46 -0.73 4.03
C LEU A 195 -24.15 -1.41 3.60
N VAL A 196 -23.95 -2.67 3.94
CA VAL A 196 -22.85 -3.50 3.43
C VAL A 196 -23.46 -4.64 2.62
N PRO A 197 -23.31 -4.63 1.30
CA PRO A 197 -23.32 -5.84 0.50
C PRO A 197 -21.93 -6.08 -0.10
N LEU A 198 -21.39 -7.25 0.24
CA LEU A 198 -20.27 -7.89 -0.43
C LEU A 198 -20.54 -7.99 -1.94
N ARG A 199 -19.72 -7.30 -2.76
CA ARG A 199 -19.23 -7.78 -4.06
C ARG A 199 -18.30 -6.81 -4.83
N GLY A 200 -17.89 -5.69 -4.25
CA GLY A 200 -16.92 -4.75 -4.86
C GLY A 200 -15.85 -4.21 -3.90
N ASP A 201 -15.34 -5.03 -2.99
CA ASP A 201 -14.29 -4.70 -2.00
C ASP A 201 -12.87 -4.63 -2.60
N ASP A 202 -12.75 -4.63 -3.93
CA ASP A 202 -11.46 -4.84 -4.61
C ASP A 202 -10.50 -3.66 -4.40
N ALA A 203 -11.01 -2.43 -4.35
CA ALA A 203 -10.19 -1.25 -4.08
C ALA A 203 -9.60 -1.28 -2.66
N LEU A 204 -10.42 -1.62 -1.66
CA LEU A 204 -9.97 -1.74 -0.27
C LEU A 204 -8.99 -2.91 -0.10
N ARG A 205 -9.25 -4.05 -0.74
CA ARG A 205 -8.31 -5.19 -0.79
C ARG A 205 -6.99 -4.82 -1.45
N CYS A 206 -7.01 -4.07 -2.55
CA CYS A 206 -5.80 -3.55 -3.18
C CYS A 206 -4.97 -2.69 -2.21
N ILE A 207 -5.60 -1.75 -1.49
CA ILE A 207 -4.90 -0.95 -0.46
C ILE A 207 -4.37 -1.84 0.66
N HIS A 208 -5.17 -2.77 1.18
CA HIS A 208 -4.76 -3.70 2.23
C HIS A 208 -3.54 -4.55 1.78
N THR A 209 -3.58 -5.14 0.58
CA THR A 209 -2.48 -5.91 0.00
C THR A 209 -1.23 -5.07 -0.21
N TYR A 210 -1.39 -3.81 -0.64
CA TYR A 210 -0.27 -2.89 -0.71
C TYR A 210 0.33 -2.59 0.68
N VAL A 211 -0.47 -2.31 1.70
CA VAL A 211 0.04 -2.06 3.06
C VAL A 211 0.70 -3.32 3.65
N CYS A 212 0.14 -4.51 3.43
CA CYS A 212 0.78 -5.78 3.76
C CYS A 212 2.17 -5.87 3.11
N SER A 213 2.27 -5.50 1.84
CA SER A 213 3.55 -5.53 1.11
C SER A 213 4.58 -4.53 1.64
N LEU A 214 4.17 -3.39 2.22
CA LEU A 214 5.09 -2.48 2.89
C LEU A 214 5.72 -3.13 4.13
N HIS A 215 4.92 -3.85 4.93
CA HIS A 215 5.46 -4.64 6.03
C HIS A 215 6.42 -5.72 5.52
N GLY A 216 6.03 -6.47 4.48
CA GLY A 216 6.90 -7.43 3.78
C GLY A 216 8.24 -6.84 3.35
N ALA A 217 8.23 -5.65 2.76
CA ALA A 217 9.42 -4.93 2.34
C ALA A 217 10.32 -4.53 3.51
N ILE A 218 9.73 -4.05 4.61
CA ILE A 218 10.45 -3.73 5.85
C ILE A 218 11.15 -4.99 6.38
N PHE A 219 10.44 -6.12 6.45
CA PHE A 219 11.01 -7.39 6.90
C PHE A 219 12.15 -7.87 6.01
N ALA A 220 11.97 -7.80 4.68
CA ALA A 220 13.01 -8.15 3.72
C ALA A 220 14.29 -7.32 3.93
N GLN A 221 14.14 -6.01 4.17
CA GLN A 221 15.27 -5.10 4.37
C GLN A 221 15.99 -5.35 5.70
N CYS A 222 15.27 -5.72 6.75
CA CYS A 222 15.86 -6.16 8.02
C CYS A 222 16.63 -7.49 7.88
N GLY A 223 16.14 -8.40 7.04
CA GLY A 223 16.73 -9.72 6.83
C GLY A 223 17.91 -9.72 5.86
N ASP A 224 18.21 -10.90 5.32
CA ASP A 224 19.21 -11.12 4.27
C ASP A 224 18.61 -11.09 2.85
N ALA A 225 17.50 -10.37 2.65
CA ALA A 225 16.88 -10.34 1.32
C ALA A 225 17.84 -9.83 0.24
N TRP A 226 17.78 -10.49 -0.91
CA TRP A 226 18.41 -10.11 -2.16
C TRP A 226 17.47 -9.23 -2.96
N LEU A 227 18.03 -8.18 -3.58
CA LEU A 227 17.30 -7.30 -4.47
C LEU A 227 17.53 -7.77 -5.91
N PRO A 228 16.55 -8.45 -6.54
CA PRO A 228 16.75 -9.06 -7.84
C PRO A 228 16.80 -8.01 -8.94
N GLU A 229 17.70 -8.16 -9.90
CA GLU A 229 17.66 -7.39 -11.13
C GLU A 229 16.73 -8.03 -12.17
N PRO A 230 16.11 -7.25 -13.07
CA PRO A 230 15.35 -7.82 -14.18
C PRO A 230 16.24 -8.76 -14.98
N ARG A 231 15.77 -9.99 -15.21
CA ARG A 231 16.52 -11.01 -15.95
C ARG A 231 16.84 -10.46 -17.36
N ASN A 232 18.12 -10.29 -17.64
CA ASN A 232 18.60 -10.20 -19.02
C ASN A 232 18.83 -11.63 -19.50
N GLU A 233 18.47 -11.95 -20.75
CA GLU A 233 18.65 -13.30 -21.33
C GLU A 233 20.10 -13.81 -21.26
N SER A 234 21.06 -12.92 -21.03
CA SER A 234 22.49 -13.21 -20.85
C SER A 234 22.94 -13.47 -19.40
N SER A 235 22.07 -13.34 -18.39
CA SER A 235 22.48 -13.52 -16.98
C SER A 235 22.45 -14.99 -16.58
N LEU A 236 23.60 -15.52 -16.17
CA LEU A 236 23.73 -16.85 -15.57
C LEU A 236 23.26 -16.88 -14.10
N GLU A 237 23.02 -15.73 -13.47
CA GLU A 237 22.56 -15.67 -12.08
C GLU A 237 21.14 -16.28 -11.94
N PRO A 238 20.93 -17.23 -10.99
CA PRO A 238 19.61 -17.74 -10.68
C PRO A 238 18.71 -16.58 -10.24
N GLY A 239 17.54 -16.44 -10.86
CA GLY A 239 16.58 -15.39 -10.50
C GLY A 239 15.66 -15.82 -9.35
N LEU A 240 14.68 -14.98 -9.03
CA LEU A 240 13.54 -15.44 -8.24
C LEU A 240 12.80 -16.57 -8.99
N LEU A 241 12.32 -17.55 -8.24
CA LEU A 241 11.55 -18.67 -8.77
C LEU A 241 10.05 -18.39 -8.58
N PHE A 242 9.20 -19.01 -9.41
CA PHE A 242 7.75 -18.86 -9.27
C PHE A 242 7.26 -19.33 -7.88
N PRO A 243 6.29 -18.65 -7.24
CA PRO A 243 5.61 -17.43 -7.69
C PRO A 243 6.34 -16.12 -7.34
N ASP A 244 7.46 -16.16 -6.62
CA ASP A 244 8.22 -14.99 -6.16
C ASP A 244 8.71 -14.10 -7.33
N SER A 245 8.85 -14.67 -8.53
CA SER A 245 9.17 -13.93 -9.76
C SER A 245 8.04 -13.04 -10.30
N LEU A 246 6.83 -13.15 -9.74
CA LEU A 246 5.63 -12.46 -10.20
C LEU A 246 4.94 -11.66 -9.09
N TYR A 247 4.95 -12.18 -7.86
CA TYR A 247 4.24 -11.65 -6.70
C TYR A 247 5.17 -11.63 -5.47
N LEU A 248 5.16 -10.52 -4.72
CA LEU A 248 5.83 -10.47 -3.42
C LEU A 248 4.88 -10.97 -2.33
N ASP A 249 5.14 -12.13 -1.75
CA ASP A 249 4.44 -12.57 -0.54
C ASP A 249 5.05 -11.93 0.72
N PRO A 250 4.33 -11.03 1.42
CA PRO A 250 4.89 -10.36 2.58
C PRO A 250 5.22 -11.32 3.73
N ASN A 251 4.45 -12.40 3.89
CA ASN A 251 4.62 -13.36 4.98
C ASN A 251 5.88 -14.19 4.82
N THR A 252 6.30 -14.41 3.57
CA THR A 252 7.51 -15.18 3.26
C THR A 252 8.78 -14.48 3.79
N TYR A 253 8.87 -13.15 3.72
CA TYR A 253 10.02 -12.41 4.25
C TYR A 253 10.05 -12.30 5.78
N MET A 254 8.90 -12.46 6.45
CA MET A 254 8.87 -12.63 7.91
C MET A 254 9.43 -13.98 8.34
N LEU A 255 9.06 -15.04 7.62
CA LEU A 255 9.61 -16.38 7.87
C LEU A 255 11.13 -16.40 7.69
N ASP A 256 11.63 -15.70 6.67
CA ASP A 256 13.07 -15.57 6.41
C ASP A 256 13.82 -14.81 7.53
N LEU A 257 13.12 -13.99 8.34
CA LEU A 257 13.65 -13.37 9.56
C LEU A 257 13.69 -14.30 10.78
N GLY A 258 13.17 -15.53 10.66
CA GLY A 258 13.05 -16.46 11.78
C GLY A 258 11.84 -16.21 12.68
N ILE A 259 10.92 -15.32 12.28
CA ILE A 259 9.66 -15.10 12.99
C ILE A 259 8.70 -16.24 12.61
N PRO A 260 8.24 -17.08 13.56
CA PRO A 260 7.38 -18.23 13.24
C PRO A 260 6.04 -17.76 12.65
N GLN A 261 5.44 -18.53 11.75
CA GLN A 261 4.02 -18.35 11.42
C GLN A 261 3.19 -18.73 12.65
N ALA A 262 2.50 -17.77 13.26
CA ALA A 262 1.50 -18.07 14.27
C ALA A 262 0.33 -18.83 13.63
N HIS A 263 -0.28 -19.72 14.41
CA HIS A 263 -1.28 -20.71 13.98
C HIS A 263 -2.34 -20.17 12.99
N GLY A 264 -2.09 -20.39 11.69
CA GLY A 264 -3.07 -20.23 10.61
C GLY A 264 -3.36 -18.81 10.09
N GLY A 265 -2.65 -17.76 10.56
CA GLY A 265 -2.90 -16.37 10.16
C GLY A 265 -1.83 -15.76 9.24
N GLU A 266 -2.24 -14.84 8.36
CA GLU A 266 -1.32 -13.99 7.57
C GLU A 266 -0.81 -12.82 8.44
N LEU A 267 0.40 -12.95 9.00
CA LEU A 267 0.98 -11.98 9.95
C LEU A 267 1.09 -10.56 9.38
N ALA A 268 1.43 -10.41 8.10
CA ALA A 268 1.49 -9.09 7.48
C ALA A 268 0.11 -8.41 7.47
N ALA A 269 -0.98 -9.17 7.37
CA ALA A 269 -2.34 -8.64 7.50
C ALA A 269 -2.64 -8.15 8.91
N GLU A 270 -2.05 -8.77 9.94
CA GLU A 270 -2.22 -8.38 11.34
C GLU A 270 -1.54 -7.05 11.66
N PHE A 271 -0.32 -6.85 11.16
CA PHE A 271 0.35 -5.54 11.21
C PHE A 271 -0.48 -4.46 10.48
N THR A 272 -1.04 -4.83 9.34
CA THR A 272 -1.85 -3.93 8.49
C THR A 272 -3.10 -3.41 9.23
N LYS A 273 -3.67 -4.16 10.18
CA LYS A 273 -4.80 -3.70 11.01
C LYS A 273 -4.49 -2.50 11.89
N LEU A 274 -3.22 -2.28 12.21
CA LEU A 274 -2.82 -1.12 13.01
C LEU A 274 -2.83 0.19 12.21
N GLY A 275 -3.06 0.10 10.89
CA GLY A 275 -3.22 1.24 10.01
C GLY A 275 -1.90 1.88 9.60
N LEU A 276 -2.02 3.03 8.94
CA LEU A 276 -0.89 3.76 8.35
C LEU A 276 0.05 4.34 9.41
N GLU A 277 -0.42 4.53 10.64
CA GLU A 277 0.38 5.01 11.77
C GLU A 277 1.57 4.08 12.05
N LEU A 278 1.33 2.76 12.08
CA LEU A 278 2.41 1.79 12.28
C LEU A 278 3.37 1.77 11.09
N VAL A 279 2.85 1.86 9.87
CA VAL A 279 3.70 1.92 8.66
C VAL A 279 4.66 3.10 8.76
N VAL A 280 4.15 4.28 9.13
CA VAL A 280 4.98 5.50 9.30
C VAL A 280 6.01 5.32 10.41
N GLU A 281 5.63 4.73 11.54
CA GLU A 281 6.56 4.41 12.64
C GLU A 281 7.71 3.52 12.16
N LEU A 282 7.41 2.40 11.51
CA LEU A 282 8.41 1.42 11.09
C LEU A 282 9.29 1.94 9.94
N LEU A 283 8.73 2.73 9.02
CA LEU A 283 9.49 3.40 7.96
C LEU A 283 10.41 4.52 8.46
N GLY A 284 10.24 4.94 9.71
CA GLY A 284 11.09 5.96 10.34
C GLY A 284 12.47 5.47 10.76
N TYR A 285 12.69 4.16 10.81
CA TYR A 285 13.99 3.59 11.14
C TYR A 285 14.91 3.56 9.91
N ASP A 286 16.15 4.05 10.07
CA ASP A 286 17.18 3.91 9.05
C ASP A 286 17.83 2.53 9.13
N ILE A 287 17.41 1.62 8.25
CA ILE A 287 17.92 0.23 8.20
C ILE A 287 19.41 0.18 7.80
N SER A 288 19.96 1.24 7.20
CA SER A 288 21.39 1.31 6.90
C SER A 288 22.26 1.56 8.14
N ASP A 289 21.65 2.07 9.22
CA ASP A 289 22.27 2.23 10.54
C ASP A 289 22.05 0.96 11.39
N PRO A 290 23.11 0.22 11.77
CA PRO A 290 22.99 -0.99 12.56
C PRO A 290 22.25 -0.81 13.89
N GLN A 291 22.36 0.35 14.55
CA GLN A 291 21.69 0.58 15.84
C GLN A 291 20.18 0.77 15.66
N GLN A 292 19.78 1.49 14.63
CA GLN A 292 18.37 1.68 14.30
C GLN A 292 17.75 0.39 13.77
N LYS A 293 18.50 -0.38 12.96
CA LYS A 293 18.09 -1.72 12.55
C LYS A 293 17.82 -2.63 13.75
N GLU A 294 18.72 -2.68 14.72
CA GLU A 294 18.53 -3.47 15.94
C GLU A 294 17.31 -3.01 16.74
N SER A 295 17.15 -1.69 16.89
CA SER A 295 15.99 -1.10 17.57
C SER A 295 14.66 -1.45 16.88
N LEU A 296 14.66 -1.51 15.54
CA LEU A 296 13.51 -1.95 14.76
C LEU A 296 13.22 -3.44 14.99
N LEU A 297 14.23 -4.31 15.01
CA LEU A 297 14.05 -5.73 15.29
C LEU A 297 13.43 -5.97 16.67
N VAL A 298 13.94 -5.30 17.72
CA VAL A 298 13.35 -5.34 19.07
C VAL A 298 11.90 -4.86 19.05
N ARG A 299 11.60 -3.79 18.31
CA ARG A 299 10.23 -3.27 18.17
C ARG A 299 9.28 -4.26 17.50
N LEU A 300 9.77 -5.02 16.52
CA LEU A 300 9.00 -6.07 15.86
C LEU A 300 8.78 -7.28 16.79
N GLU A 301 9.76 -7.63 17.62
CA GLU A 301 9.65 -8.66 18.66
C GLU A 301 8.63 -8.28 19.74
N ASP A 302 8.62 -7.02 20.22
CA ASP A 302 7.63 -6.53 21.18
C ASP A 302 6.18 -6.71 20.66
N PHE A 303 5.97 -6.48 19.36
CA PHE A 303 4.68 -6.68 18.74
C PHE A 303 4.29 -8.16 18.68
N TRP A 304 5.26 -9.02 18.39
CA TRP A 304 5.09 -10.45 18.35
C TRP A 304 4.63 -11.02 19.69
N ASP A 305 5.22 -10.59 20.81
CA ASP A 305 4.83 -11.07 22.14
C ASP A 305 3.38 -10.71 22.51
N LEU A 306 2.82 -9.68 21.87
CA LEU A 306 1.42 -9.26 22.03
C LEU A 306 0.45 -10.02 21.10
N TYR A 307 0.98 -10.71 20.08
CA TYR A 307 0.20 -11.37 19.01
C TYR A 307 -0.86 -12.38 19.46
N PRO A 308 -0.66 -13.23 20.49
CA PRO A 308 -1.66 -14.22 20.90
C PRO A 308 -3.02 -13.62 21.29
N ARG A 309 -3.11 -12.29 21.45
CA ARG A 309 -4.32 -11.54 21.80
C ARG A 309 -5.05 -10.93 20.59
N LEU A 310 -4.50 -11.00 19.39
CA LEU A 310 -5.02 -10.32 18.18
C LEU A 310 -5.74 -11.26 17.19
N SER A 311 -5.95 -12.53 17.55
CA SER A 311 -6.52 -13.60 16.70
C SER A 311 -8.01 -13.36 16.36
N SER A 312 -8.25 -12.46 15.41
CA SER A 312 -9.54 -12.36 14.74
C SER A 312 -9.26 -11.98 13.29
N ASP A 313 -9.70 -12.79 12.32
CA ASP A 313 -9.49 -12.51 10.90
C ASP A 313 -9.82 -11.05 10.54
N TYR A 314 -8.93 -10.41 9.76
CA TYR A 314 -9.20 -9.08 9.23
C TYR A 314 -10.47 -9.11 8.39
N CYS A 315 -11.36 -8.15 8.59
CA CYS A 315 -12.56 -7.98 7.80
C CYS A 315 -12.79 -6.50 7.53
N HIS A 316 -13.08 -6.17 6.27
CA HIS A 316 -13.46 -4.83 5.86
C HIS A 316 -14.86 -4.50 6.41
N HIS A 317 -14.93 -4.08 7.68
CA HIS A 317 -16.15 -3.60 8.36
C HIS A 317 -16.75 -2.31 7.77
N ILE A 318 -15.99 -1.56 6.98
CA ILE A 318 -16.41 -0.31 6.36
C ILE A 318 -16.22 -0.47 4.86
N ALA A 319 -17.32 -0.63 4.14
CA ALA A 319 -17.37 -0.63 2.69
C ALA A 319 -18.57 0.21 2.25
N GLU A 320 -18.44 0.92 1.13
CA GLU A 320 -19.50 1.78 0.62
C GLU A 320 -20.27 1.08 -0.52
N VAL A 321 -21.60 1.21 -0.52
CA VAL A 321 -22.44 0.79 -1.63
C VAL A 321 -22.47 1.92 -2.66
N SER A 322 -21.87 1.72 -3.82
CA SER A 322 -22.28 2.47 -5.00
C SER A 322 -23.54 1.80 -5.59
N PRO A 323 -24.69 2.49 -5.67
CA PRO A 323 -25.88 1.97 -6.34
C PRO A 323 -25.76 1.95 -7.88
N SER A 324 -24.60 2.29 -8.47
CA SER A 324 -24.42 2.24 -9.92
C SER A 324 -23.03 1.73 -10.33
N LEU A 325 -23.00 0.60 -11.04
CA LEU A 325 -21.87 0.09 -11.85
C LEU A 325 -21.55 0.99 -13.07
N VAL A 326 -22.16 2.16 -13.18
CA VAL A 326 -22.17 2.97 -14.42
C VAL A 326 -20.90 3.83 -14.55
N ASP A 327 -20.12 3.99 -13.47
CA ASP A 327 -18.97 4.92 -13.42
C ASP A 327 -17.62 4.24 -13.10
N GLU A 328 -17.57 2.91 -13.14
CA GLU A 328 -16.31 2.17 -12.93
C GLU A 328 -15.56 2.01 -14.27
N GLY A 329 -14.30 2.46 -14.29
CA GLY A 329 -13.49 2.57 -15.51
C GLY A 329 -13.38 1.26 -16.31
N PRO A 330 -13.11 1.34 -17.62
CA PRO A 330 -13.17 0.20 -18.53
C PRO A 330 -12.22 -0.95 -18.15
N MET A 331 -11.06 -0.67 -17.54
CA MET A 331 -10.16 -1.71 -17.03
C MET A 331 -10.80 -2.58 -15.95
N TYR A 332 -11.55 -1.97 -15.02
CA TYR A 332 -12.23 -2.73 -13.98
C TYR A 332 -13.23 -3.71 -14.61
N TYR A 333 -14.05 -3.24 -15.55
CA TYR A 333 -15.01 -4.11 -16.23
C TYR A 333 -14.31 -5.27 -16.99
N GLN A 334 -13.22 -4.96 -17.71
CA GLN A 334 -12.50 -5.96 -18.50
C GLN A 334 -11.85 -7.05 -17.64
N LEU A 335 -11.21 -6.67 -16.53
CA LEU A 335 -10.46 -7.60 -15.69
C LEU A 335 -11.34 -8.28 -14.63
N ASN A 336 -12.39 -7.62 -14.13
CA ASN A 336 -13.30 -8.22 -13.15
C ASN A 336 -14.05 -9.44 -13.71
N LEU A 337 -14.41 -9.41 -14.99
CA LEU A 337 -14.96 -10.57 -15.70
C LEU A 337 -13.98 -11.76 -15.76
N GLN A 338 -12.67 -11.52 -15.68
CA GLN A 338 -11.65 -12.57 -15.61
C GLN A 338 -11.43 -13.06 -14.17
N LEU A 339 -11.73 -12.22 -13.16
CA LEU A 339 -11.55 -12.54 -11.75
C LEU A 339 -12.67 -13.41 -11.16
N THR A 340 -13.82 -13.50 -11.83
CA THR A 340 -14.98 -14.27 -11.33
C THR A 340 -14.71 -15.78 -11.23
N SER A 341 -13.62 -16.27 -11.84
CA SER A 341 -13.12 -17.66 -11.78
C SER A 341 -11.66 -17.77 -11.31
N ALA A 342 -11.09 -16.72 -10.71
CA ALA A 342 -9.65 -16.61 -10.46
C ALA A 342 -9.13 -17.40 -9.24
N LEU A 343 -7.99 -18.07 -9.42
CA LEU A 343 -7.12 -18.61 -8.36
C LEU A 343 -6.70 -17.48 -7.39
N GLU A 344 -6.56 -17.79 -6.09
CA GLU A 344 -6.18 -16.79 -5.07
C GLU A 344 -4.88 -16.04 -5.40
N LEU A 345 -3.88 -16.73 -5.97
CA LEU A 345 -2.64 -16.10 -6.42
C LEU A 345 -2.88 -15.04 -7.51
N GLN A 346 -3.80 -15.31 -8.45
CA GLN A 346 -4.14 -14.36 -9.51
C GLN A 346 -4.73 -13.08 -8.94
N LYS A 347 -5.64 -13.20 -7.96
CA LYS A 347 -6.22 -12.04 -7.26
C LYS A 347 -5.14 -11.22 -6.56
N LYS A 348 -4.26 -11.86 -5.80
CA LYS A 348 -3.14 -11.19 -5.11
C LYS A 348 -2.18 -10.48 -6.07
N VAL A 349 -1.93 -11.07 -7.24
CA VAL A 349 -1.15 -10.41 -8.31
C VAL A 349 -1.88 -9.17 -8.81
N PHE A 350 -3.17 -9.28 -9.13
CA PHE A 350 -3.96 -8.16 -9.63
C PHE A 350 -4.04 -7.04 -8.59
N GLU A 351 -4.22 -7.38 -7.32
CA GLU A 351 -4.15 -6.44 -6.21
C GLU A 351 -2.78 -5.74 -6.14
N GLN A 352 -1.66 -6.45 -6.26
CA GLN A 352 -0.34 -5.80 -6.42
C GLN A 352 -0.20 -5.00 -7.73
N ARG A 353 -1.09 -5.16 -8.69
CA ARG A 353 -1.16 -4.31 -9.88
C ARG A 353 -2.05 -3.09 -9.72
N ALA A 354 -2.75 -2.88 -8.60
CA ALA A 354 -3.63 -1.72 -8.42
C ALA A 354 -4.70 -1.56 -9.52
N TRP A 355 -5.07 -2.67 -10.16
CA TRP A 355 -5.87 -2.71 -11.40
C TRP A 355 -7.20 -1.93 -11.32
N VAL A 356 -7.89 -2.04 -10.18
CA VAL A 356 -9.20 -1.41 -9.91
C VAL A 356 -9.14 0.11 -9.89
N PHE A 357 -7.94 0.70 -9.76
CA PHE A 357 -7.78 2.14 -9.66
C PHE A 357 -7.52 2.84 -10.99
N PHE A 358 -7.19 2.11 -12.05
CA PHE A 358 -6.90 2.69 -13.36
C PHE A 358 -8.11 2.60 -14.28
N ASP A 359 -8.22 3.55 -15.19
CA ASP A 359 -9.26 3.53 -16.24
C ASP A 359 -8.87 2.58 -17.36
N ASP A 360 -7.59 2.53 -17.70
CA ASP A 360 -7.05 1.74 -18.80
C ASP A 360 -5.59 1.29 -18.54
N ALA A 361 -5.01 0.58 -19.50
CA ALA A 361 -3.68 0.00 -19.37
C ALA A 361 -2.52 0.96 -19.70
N ARG A 362 -2.75 2.26 -19.88
CA ARG A 362 -1.75 3.24 -20.34
C ARG A 362 -0.51 3.34 -19.46
N LEU A 363 -0.67 3.08 -18.16
CA LEU A 363 0.44 3.15 -17.22
C LEU A 363 1.27 1.86 -17.19
N TYR A 364 0.76 0.76 -17.74
CA TYR A 364 1.50 -0.49 -17.83
C TYR A 364 2.34 -0.53 -19.11
N PRO A 365 3.61 -1.00 -19.02
CA PRO A 365 4.46 -1.21 -20.18
C PRO A 365 3.81 -2.09 -21.27
N SER A 366 3.62 -1.51 -22.45
CA SER A 366 2.78 -2.02 -23.56
C SER A 366 3.18 -3.36 -24.18
N ARG A 367 4.38 -3.90 -23.88
CA ARG A 367 4.84 -5.19 -24.43
C ARG A 367 4.43 -6.41 -23.58
N SER A 368 3.71 -6.23 -22.47
CA SER A 368 3.61 -7.28 -21.46
C SER A 368 2.33 -7.35 -20.64
N ILE A 369 1.17 -6.96 -21.19
CA ILE A 369 -0.11 -6.98 -20.42
C ILE A 369 -0.39 -8.36 -19.80
N ALA A 370 -0.08 -9.46 -20.50
CA ALA A 370 -0.22 -10.82 -19.98
C ALA A 370 0.73 -11.15 -18.81
N CYS A 371 1.88 -10.49 -18.68
CA CYS A 371 2.77 -10.63 -17.53
C CYS A 371 2.35 -9.74 -16.35
N HIS A 372 1.60 -8.65 -16.62
CA HIS A 372 0.99 -7.84 -15.57
C HIS A 372 -0.27 -8.51 -15.01
N PHE A 373 -1.07 -9.10 -15.90
CA PHE A 373 -2.35 -9.73 -15.61
C PHE A 373 -2.35 -11.17 -16.13
N PRO A 374 -1.68 -12.10 -15.42
CA PRO A 374 -1.57 -13.49 -15.83
C PRO A 374 -2.94 -14.17 -15.81
N SER A 375 -3.17 -15.09 -16.76
CA SER A 375 -4.35 -15.96 -16.76
C SER A 375 -4.19 -17.11 -15.76
N ALA A 376 -5.30 -17.70 -15.33
CA ALA A 376 -5.26 -18.89 -14.47
C ALA A 376 -4.42 -20.03 -15.09
N ALA A 377 -4.59 -20.29 -16.39
CA ALA A 377 -3.83 -21.31 -17.11
C ALA A 377 -2.32 -21.02 -17.16
N PHE A 378 -1.90 -19.75 -17.22
CA PHE A 378 -0.49 -19.39 -17.13
C PHE A 378 0.08 -19.72 -15.74
N LEU A 379 -0.65 -19.40 -14.68
CA LEU A 379 -0.22 -19.66 -13.30
C LEU A 379 -0.12 -21.16 -13.00
N GLU A 380 -1.05 -21.96 -13.50
CA GLU A 380 -1.01 -23.43 -13.38
C GLU A 380 0.22 -24.01 -14.10
N ASN A 381 0.45 -23.63 -15.35
CA ASN A 381 1.55 -24.13 -16.16
C ASN A 381 2.94 -23.72 -15.61
N GLU A 382 3.10 -22.48 -15.14
CA GLU A 382 4.35 -22.06 -14.49
C GLU A 382 4.58 -22.78 -13.15
N GLY A 383 3.50 -23.07 -12.40
CA GLY A 383 3.56 -23.91 -11.20
C GLY A 383 4.15 -25.30 -11.49
N ASP A 384 3.74 -25.92 -12.59
CA ASP A 384 4.17 -27.27 -12.97
C ASP A 384 5.63 -27.34 -13.47
N LYS A 385 6.16 -26.25 -14.06
CA LYS A 385 7.55 -26.17 -14.54
C LYS A 385 8.60 -26.24 -13.43
N LEU A 386 8.25 -25.83 -12.21
CA LEU A 386 9.15 -25.89 -11.04
C LEU A 386 9.58 -27.30 -10.66
N VAL A 387 8.84 -28.32 -11.10
CA VAL A 387 9.12 -29.73 -10.77
C VAL A 387 10.33 -30.28 -11.55
N TRP A 388 10.81 -29.58 -12.59
CA TRP A 388 11.67 -30.18 -13.63
C TRP A 388 13.14 -29.74 -13.67
N PHE A 389 13.66 -29.00 -12.68
CA PHE A 389 15.12 -28.82 -12.57
C PHE A 389 15.73 -30.08 -11.92
N GLN A 390 16.38 -30.91 -12.74
CA GLN A 390 16.98 -32.19 -12.33
C GLN A 390 17.86 -32.04 -11.08
N GLY A 391 17.53 -32.81 -10.03
CA GLY A 391 18.24 -32.84 -8.75
C GLY A 391 17.69 -31.92 -7.65
N TRP A 392 16.71 -31.06 -7.96
CA TRP A 392 16.14 -30.07 -7.03
C TRP A 392 14.73 -30.44 -6.54
N GLU A 393 14.32 -31.68 -6.80
CA GLU A 393 12.94 -32.18 -6.79
C GLU A 393 12.29 -32.31 -5.40
N HIS A 394 13.02 -32.08 -4.30
CA HIS A 394 12.54 -32.44 -2.95
C HIS A 394 12.39 -31.28 -1.97
N ASN A 395 12.67 -30.02 -2.36
CA ASN A 395 12.47 -28.89 -1.43
C ASN A 395 12.29 -27.50 -2.10
N SER A 396 11.24 -27.34 -2.91
CA SER A 396 10.95 -26.09 -3.62
C SER A 396 10.85 -24.86 -2.69
N ALA A 397 10.29 -25.01 -1.48
CA ALA A 397 10.21 -23.92 -0.50
C ALA A 397 11.59 -23.47 0.00
N ARG A 398 12.47 -24.41 0.33
CA ARG A 398 13.85 -24.09 0.75
C ARG A 398 14.65 -23.44 -0.36
N ILE A 399 14.51 -23.92 -1.59
CA ILE A 399 15.22 -23.34 -2.74
C ILE A 399 14.75 -21.91 -2.99
N ARG A 400 13.44 -21.67 -2.95
CA ARG A 400 12.91 -20.30 -3.03
C ARG A 400 13.50 -19.39 -1.95
N ALA A 401 13.61 -19.87 -0.71
CA ALA A 401 14.26 -19.12 0.37
C ALA A 401 15.73 -18.81 0.08
N LEU A 402 16.48 -19.76 -0.48
CA LEU A 402 17.85 -19.52 -0.93
C LEU A 402 17.91 -18.47 -2.04
N CYS A 403 17.03 -18.54 -3.05
CA CYS A 403 16.97 -17.56 -4.14
C CYS A 403 16.56 -16.15 -3.68
N ARG A 404 16.01 -16.00 -2.47
CA ARG A 404 15.76 -14.69 -1.84
C ARG A 404 16.91 -14.21 -0.95
N SER A 405 17.89 -15.05 -0.62
CA SER A 405 19.02 -14.70 0.25
C SER A 405 20.16 -14.07 -0.54
N LYS A 406 20.58 -12.87 -0.12
CA LYS A 406 21.75 -12.20 -0.69
C LYS A 406 23.01 -13.01 -0.47
N LYS A 407 23.19 -13.57 0.74
CA LYS A 407 24.34 -14.41 1.06
C LYS A 407 24.45 -15.59 0.09
N TRP A 408 23.34 -16.26 -0.21
CA TRP A 408 23.35 -17.39 -1.14
C TRP A 408 23.78 -16.99 -2.55
N HIS A 409 23.31 -15.86 -3.08
CA HIS A 409 23.76 -15.33 -4.37
C HIS A 409 25.25 -14.96 -4.36
N ASP A 410 25.71 -14.32 -3.28
CA ASP A 410 27.12 -13.96 -3.13
C ASP A 410 28.03 -15.20 -3.07
N ASP A 411 27.56 -16.31 -2.49
CA ASP A 411 28.30 -17.58 -2.42
C ASP A 411 28.23 -18.36 -3.76
N TYR A 412 27.05 -18.43 -4.39
CA TYR A 412 26.88 -19.03 -5.72
C TYR A 412 27.78 -18.38 -6.78
N LYS A 413 27.89 -17.04 -6.75
CA LYS A 413 28.75 -16.29 -7.66
C LYS A 413 30.23 -16.65 -7.49
N LYS A 414 30.70 -16.80 -6.25
CA LYS A 414 32.08 -17.23 -5.98
C LYS A 414 32.36 -18.63 -6.52
N GLU A 415 31.40 -19.56 -6.42
CA GLU A 415 31.55 -20.91 -6.97
C GLU A 415 31.69 -20.88 -8.49
N MET A 416 30.87 -20.08 -9.19
CA MET A 416 30.95 -19.94 -10.65
C MET A 416 32.23 -19.25 -11.13
N ASP A 417 32.73 -18.26 -10.39
CA ASP A 417 34.00 -17.60 -10.69
C ASP A 417 35.23 -18.50 -10.44
N LEU A 418 35.09 -19.59 -9.68
CA LEU A 418 36.15 -20.59 -9.46
C LEU A 418 36.21 -21.67 -10.55
N ASP A 419 35.11 -21.86 -11.28
CA ASP A 419 34.98 -22.84 -12.37
C ASP A 419 35.29 -22.24 -13.77
N THR A 420 35.66 -20.95 -13.83
CA THR A 420 36.10 -20.23 -15.06
C THR A 420 37.58 -19.89 -15.02
#